data_AF-A0A955SUR0-F1
#
_entry.id   AF-A0A955SUR0-F1
#
_cell.length_a   1.000
_cell.length_b   1.000
_cell.length_c   1.000
_cell.angle_alpha   90.00
_cell.angle_beta   90.00
_cell.angle_gamma   90.00
#
_symmetry.space_group_name_H-M   'P 1'
#
loop_
_entity.id
_entity.type
_entity.pdbx_description
1 polymer ?
#
loop_
_entity_poly.entity_id
_entity_poly.type
_entity_poly.pdbx_seq_one_letter_code
_entity_poly.pdbx_strand_id
1 'polypeptide(L)'
;MEHVALATLSESDPNPNRRPQDEENTVLTAEQIESFNDQGFLRIPRVFTPEEMDRLDEDLEFIIQTWATESMGWTGPWRKVYMDESTEKASKLISIHDLYFYSSAWMRAVTKPDLVSSLSDLMGPNIELHHSTLHAKPPETGHPFPMHQDSAFYLHQDGRYLDVLVHLDDTSHENGEIRFLSGSHKLGHLEHITQTEDGPCTPHLPTTDY
;
A
#
# COMPACT_ATOMS: atom_id res chain seq x y z
N MET A 1 1.03 -6.07 -10.35
CA MET A 1 1.39 -5.24 -9.17
C MET A 1 0.14 -4.76 -8.47
N GLU A 2 -0.01 -5.14 -7.21
CA GLU A 2 -1.26 -4.98 -6.45
C GLU A 2 -0.94 -4.49 -5.02
N HIS A 3 -1.85 -3.71 -4.43
CA HIS A 3 -1.57 -2.92 -3.22
C HIS A 3 -2.61 -3.18 -2.12
N VAL A 4 -2.29 -4.00 -1.12
CA VAL A 4 -3.07 -4.01 0.14
C VAL A 4 -2.47 -2.95 1.09
N ALA A 5 -3.28 -2.31 1.94
CA ALA A 5 -2.91 -1.12 2.72
C ALA A 5 -3.33 -1.30 4.21
N LEU A 6 -2.41 -1.33 5.19
CA LEU A 6 -2.65 -1.64 6.64
C LEU A 6 -1.61 -1.09 7.70
N ALA A 7 -1.95 -0.05 8.50
CA ALA A 7 -1.56 0.34 9.93
C ALA A 7 -0.10 0.92 10.41
N THR A 8 0.15 2.20 10.85
CA THR A 8 1.48 3.00 10.97
C THR A 8 2.02 3.05 12.40
N LEU A 9 3.29 3.46 12.53
CA LEU A 9 3.76 4.29 13.65
C LEU A 9 4.22 5.70 13.24
N SER A 10 3.98 6.69 14.13
CA SER A 10 4.82 7.89 14.27
C SER A 10 5.45 7.91 15.66
N GLU A 11 6.75 8.19 15.75
CA GLU A 11 7.48 8.28 17.02
C GLU A 11 7.12 9.59 17.75
N SER A 12 6.21 9.54 18.72
CA SER A 12 6.22 10.47 19.87
C SER A 12 5.23 10.11 20.99
N ASP A 13 5.31 8.90 21.57
CA ASP A 13 4.94 8.74 22.99
C ASP A 13 5.49 7.42 23.58
N PRO A 14 6.30 7.44 24.66
CA PRO A 14 6.56 6.22 25.41
C PRO A 14 5.27 5.81 26.14
N ASN A 15 4.45 4.99 25.48
CA ASN A 15 3.20 4.48 26.07
C ASN A 15 3.48 3.90 27.48
N PRO A 16 2.98 4.54 28.56
CA PRO A 16 3.24 4.12 29.94
C PRO A 16 2.53 2.80 30.30
N ASN A 17 1.69 2.27 29.40
CA ASN A 17 1.00 0.99 29.50
C ASN A 17 1.57 -0.09 28.57
N ARG A 18 2.84 0.02 28.13
CA ARG A 18 3.53 -1.11 27.51
C ARG A 18 3.61 -2.23 28.56
N ARG A 19 2.64 -3.14 28.55
CA ARG A 19 2.79 -4.41 29.27
C ARG A 19 4.08 -5.03 28.74
N PRO A 20 4.93 -5.62 29.60
CA PRO A 20 5.99 -6.46 29.10
C PRO A 20 5.30 -7.55 28.28
N GLN A 21 5.42 -7.49 26.96
CA GLN A 21 5.14 -8.63 26.11
C GLN A 21 6.40 -9.48 26.18
N ASP A 22 6.21 -10.73 26.58
CA ASP A 22 7.25 -11.74 26.64
C ASP A 22 8.05 -11.71 25.33
N GLU A 23 9.38 -11.64 25.42
CA GLU A 23 10.32 -11.69 24.28
C GLU A 23 10.16 -12.96 23.41
N GLU A 24 9.26 -13.88 23.77
CA GLU A 24 9.04 -15.19 23.14
C GLU A 24 8.19 -15.18 21.85
N ASN A 25 7.58 -14.05 21.43
CA ASN A 25 6.63 -14.04 20.30
C ASN A 25 6.96 -13.09 19.14
N THR A 26 8.14 -12.46 19.12
CA THR A 26 8.57 -11.61 17.98
C THR A 26 8.98 -12.51 16.79
N VAL A 27 8.40 -12.24 15.62
CA VAL A 27 8.67 -12.98 14.37
C VAL A 27 9.66 -12.25 13.46
N LEU A 28 9.74 -10.92 13.53
CA LEU A 28 10.73 -10.12 12.80
C LEU A 28 12.06 -10.06 13.57
N THR A 29 13.18 -10.05 12.84
CA THR A 29 14.49 -9.84 13.49
C THR A 29 14.65 -8.38 13.92
N ALA A 30 15.53 -8.14 14.90
CA ALA A 30 15.88 -6.78 15.31
C ALA A 30 16.40 -5.93 14.14
N GLU A 31 17.16 -6.52 13.22
CA GLU A 31 17.67 -5.86 12.02
C GLU A 31 16.53 -5.46 11.07
N GLN A 32 15.51 -6.31 10.89
CA GLN A 32 14.33 -5.98 10.07
C GLN A 32 13.53 -4.82 10.66
N ILE A 33 13.34 -4.83 11.99
CA ILE A 33 12.65 -3.75 12.71
C ILE A 33 13.45 -2.44 12.61
N GLU A 34 14.77 -2.49 12.82
CA GLU A 34 15.64 -1.32 12.68
C GLU A 34 15.63 -0.76 11.25
N SER A 35 15.72 -1.64 10.24
CA SER A 35 15.62 -1.24 8.83
C SER A 35 14.28 -0.60 8.50
N PHE A 36 13.17 -1.14 9.03
CA PHE A 36 11.85 -0.55 8.83
C PHE A 36 11.78 0.86 9.45
N ASN A 37 12.24 1.01 10.70
CA ASN A 37 12.23 2.31 11.38
C ASN A 37 13.14 3.33 10.68
N ASP A 38 14.28 2.91 10.13
CA ASP A 38 15.21 3.79 9.43
C ASP A 38 14.72 4.18 8.03
N GLN A 39 14.22 3.22 7.25
CA GLN A 39 13.93 3.39 5.82
C GLN A 39 12.45 3.67 5.53
N GLY A 40 11.54 3.30 6.42
CA GLY A 40 10.10 3.48 6.27
C GLY A 40 9.39 2.38 5.48
N PHE A 41 10.12 1.34 5.06
CA PHE A 41 9.58 0.18 4.36
C PHE A 41 10.38 -1.08 4.71
N LEU A 42 9.74 -2.24 4.59
CA LEU A 42 10.36 -3.54 4.85
C LEU A 42 9.78 -4.58 3.89
N ARG A 43 10.66 -5.35 3.25
CA ARG A 43 10.26 -6.54 2.48
C ARG A 43 10.28 -7.77 3.37
N ILE A 44 9.12 -8.43 3.51
CA ILE A 44 8.99 -9.70 4.22
C ILE A 44 8.73 -10.81 3.18
N PRO A 45 9.74 -11.63 2.84
CA PRO A 45 9.57 -12.65 1.81
C PRO A 45 8.78 -13.84 2.33
N ARG A 46 7.95 -14.45 1.45
CA ARG A 46 7.26 -15.73 1.69
C ARG A 46 6.32 -15.73 2.89
N VAL A 47 5.58 -14.64 3.08
CA VAL A 47 4.46 -14.59 4.04
C VAL A 47 3.36 -15.60 3.64
N PHE A 48 3.14 -15.77 2.34
CA PHE A 48 2.16 -16.71 1.80
C PHE A 48 2.85 -17.92 1.17
N THR A 49 2.24 -19.10 1.31
CA THR A 49 2.69 -20.31 0.60
C THR A 49 2.28 -20.23 -0.88
N PRO A 50 2.93 -21.00 -1.78
CA PRO A 50 2.51 -21.06 -3.18
C PRO A 50 1.02 -21.38 -3.36
N GLU A 51 0.49 -22.30 -2.56
CA GLU A 51 -0.93 -22.69 -2.62
C GLU A 51 -1.87 -21.57 -2.15
N GLU A 52 -1.45 -20.77 -1.17
CA GLU A 52 -2.19 -19.58 -0.76
C GLU A 52 -2.17 -18.53 -1.87
N MET A 53 -1.02 -18.32 -2.52
CA MET A 53 -0.87 -17.38 -3.63
C MET A 53 -1.73 -17.78 -4.83
N ASP A 54 -1.69 -19.05 -5.24
CA ASP A 54 -2.54 -19.59 -6.32
C ASP A 54 -4.01 -19.32 -6.02
N ARG A 55 -4.44 -19.51 -4.76
CA ARG A 55 -5.83 -19.30 -4.38
C ARG A 55 -6.23 -17.82 -4.37
N LEU A 56 -5.33 -16.93 -3.97
CA LEU A 56 -5.56 -15.49 -4.02
C LEU A 56 -5.70 -15.00 -5.45
N ASP A 57 -4.84 -15.49 -6.35
CA ASP A 57 -4.84 -15.17 -7.78
C ASP A 57 -6.14 -15.66 -8.47
N GLU A 58 -6.53 -16.93 -8.24
CA GLU A 58 -7.78 -17.49 -8.78
C GLU A 58 -9.02 -16.68 -8.36
N ASP A 59 -9.13 -16.34 -7.06
CA ASP A 59 -10.25 -15.56 -6.56
C ASP A 59 -10.20 -14.12 -7.09
N LEU A 60 -9.00 -13.56 -7.29
CA LEU A 60 -8.84 -12.21 -7.79
C LEU A 60 -9.27 -12.06 -9.24
N GLU A 61 -8.89 -12.97 -10.12
CA GLU A 61 -9.33 -12.98 -11.53
C GLU A 61 -10.86 -12.92 -11.61
N PHE A 62 -11.54 -13.75 -10.82
CA PHE A 62 -12.99 -13.75 -10.74
C PHE A 62 -13.57 -12.43 -10.18
N ILE A 63 -12.94 -11.88 -9.14
CA ILE A 63 -13.35 -10.60 -8.54
C ILE A 63 -13.21 -9.45 -9.55
N ILE A 64 -12.09 -9.39 -10.28
CA ILE A 64 -11.84 -8.37 -11.30
C ILE A 64 -12.92 -8.42 -12.38
N GLN A 65 -13.19 -9.61 -12.91
CA GLN A 65 -14.16 -9.78 -13.99
C GLN A 65 -15.60 -9.48 -13.56
N THR A 66 -15.93 -9.67 -12.28
CA THR A 66 -17.32 -9.60 -11.80
C THR A 66 -17.66 -8.28 -11.11
N TRP A 67 -16.72 -7.70 -10.35
CA TRP A 67 -17.00 -6.61 -9.40
C TRP A 67 -16.07 -5.41 -9.48
N ALA A 68 -14.91 -5.51 -10.14
CA ALA A 68 -14.01 -4.37 -10.24
C ALA A 68 -14.56 -3.28 -11.18
N THR A 69 -14.16 -2.05 -10.91
CA THR A 69 -14.50 -0.89 -11.73
C THR A 69 -13.31 -0.52 -12.60
N GLU A 70 -13.57 -0.28 -13.89
CA GLU A 70 -12.61 0.36 -14.79
C GLU A 70 -12.85 1.87 -14.77
N SER A 71 -11.79 2.65 -14.53
CA SER A 71 -11.84 4.11 -14.57
C SER A 71 -10.58 4.67 -15.21
N MET A 72 -10.59 5.98 -15.50
CA MET A 72 -9.37 6.69 -15.92
C MET A 72 -8.31 6.73 -14.81
N GLY A 73 -8.64 6.40 -13.55
CA GLY A 73 -7.74 6.50 -12.41
C GLY A 73 -7.62 7.90 -11.81
N TRP A 74 -6.53 8.14 -11.09
CA TRP A 74 -6.25 9.38 -10.38
C TRP A 74 -6.02 10.55 -11.34
N THR A 75 -6.48 11.74 -10.99
CA THR A 75 -6.42 12.93 -11.85
C THR A 75 -5.38 13.93 -11.34
N GLY A 76 -4.77 14.66 -12.26
CA GLY A 76 -3.87 15.76 -11.92
C GLY A 76 -2.90 16.11 -13.05
N PRO A 77 -2.21 17.26 -12.94
CA PRO A 77 -1.32 17.77 -13.98
C PRO A 77 -0.09 16.87 -14.19
N TRP A 78 0.31 16.12 -13.16
CA TRP A 78 1.38 15.12 -13.20
C TRP A 78 1.18 14.06 -14.30
N ARG A 79 -0.07 13.82 -14.74
CA ARG A 79 -0.35 12.91 -15.87
C ARG A 79 0.41 13.30 -17.12
N LYS A 80 0.49 14.61 -17.43
CA LYS A 80 1.20 15.14 -18.60
C LYS A 80 2.72 15.08 -18.45
N VAL A 81 3.21 14.85 -17.23
CA VAL A 81 4.64 14.67 -16.93
C VAL A 81 5.03 13.21 -17.15
N TYR A 82 4.16 12.26 -16.78
CA TYR A 82 4.46 10.82 -16.82
C TYR A 82 3.96 10.10 -18.07
N MET A 83 3.01 10.66 -18.80
CA MET A 83 2.40 10.04 -19.97
C MET A 83 2.35 11.03 -21.13
N ASP A 84 2.63 10.53 -22.33
CA ASP A 84 2.28 11.25 -23.55
C ASP A 84 0.75 11.23 -23.79
N GLU A 85 0.28 12.04 -24.74
CA GLU A 85 -1.15 12.18 -25.03
C GLU A 85 -1.83 10.87 -25.44
N SER A 86 -1.11 9.97 -26.11
CA SER A 86 -1.67 8.69 -26.55
C SER A 86 -1.83 7.72 -25.37
N THR A 87 -0.81 7.63 -24.50
CA THR A 87 -0.87 6.83 -23.27
C THR A 87 -1.90 7.38 -22.30
N GLU A 88 -2.00 8.70 -22.14
CA GLU A 88 -2.94 9.34 -21.20
C GLU A 88 -4.39 9.03 -21.57
N LYS A 89 -4.73 9.04 -22.86
CA LYS A 89 -6.07 8.65 -23.37
C LYS A 89 -6.37 7.16 -23.23
N ALA A 90 -5.35 6.32 -23.32
CA ALA A 90 -5.48 4.87 -23.21
C ALA A 90 -5.38 4.38 -21.75
N SER A 91 -4.97 5.24 -20.81
CA SER A 91 -4.69 4.89 -19.43
C SER A 91 -5.93 4.38 -18.72
N LYS A 92 -5.80 3.20 -18.09
CA LYS A 92 -6.86 2.54 -17.35
C LYS A 92 -6.38 2.13 -15.97
N LEU A 93 -7.28 2.28 -15.00
CA LEU A 93 -7.15 1.71 -13.68
C LEU A 93 -8.32 0.76 -13.44
N ILE A 94 -8.01 -0.49 -13.15
CA ILE A 94 -8.98 -1.46 -12.66
C ILE A 94 -8.85 -1.48 -11.14
N SER A 95 -9.93 -1.14 -10.44
CA SER A 95 -9.90 -1.02 -8.98
C SER A 95 -11.12 -1.60 -8.30
N ILE A 96 -10.91 -2.13 -7.11
CA ILE A 96 -11.96 -2.54 -6.16
C ILE A 96 -11.45 -2.34 -4.74
N HIS A 97 -12.35 -2.03 -3.82
CA HIS A 97 -12.05 -1.94 -2.40
C HIS A 97 -12.57 -3.17 -1.66
N ASP A 98 -11.96 -3.46 -0.51
CA ASP A 98 -12.39 -4.45 0.46
C ASP A 98 -12.54 -5.87 -0.12
N LEU A 99 -11.49 -6.35 -0.81
CA LEU A 99 -11.38 -7.69 -1.42
C LEU A 99 -11.84 -8.80 -0.46
N TYR A 100 -11.56 -8.65 0.84
CA TYR A 100 -11.94 -9.60 1.88
C TYR A 100 -13.46 -9.78 2.07
N PHE A 101 -14.30 -8.86 1.58
CA PHE A 101 -15.76 -9.07 1.54
C PHE A 101 -16.20 -9.97 0.39
N TYR A 102 -15.38 -10.14 -0.64
CA TYR A 102 -15.71 -10.88 -1.86
C TYR A 102 -15.08 -12.27 -1.91
N SER A 103 -14.03 -12.52 -1.11
CA SER A 103 -13.34 -13.80 -1.08
C SER A 103 -12.91 -14.21 0.33
N SER A 104 -13.20 -15.47 0.65
CA SER A 104 -12.70 -16.08 1.89
C SER A 104 -11.19 -16.28 1.89
N ALA A 105 -10.55 -16.41 0.72
CA ALA A 105 -9.10 -16.49 0.61
C ALA A 105 -8.47 -15.14 0.97
N TRP A 106 -9.00 -14.05 0.41
CA TRP A 106 -8.58 -12.69 0.75
C TRP A 106 -8.83 -12.34 2.21
N MET A 107 -9.97 -12.75 2.79
CA MET A 107 -10.21 -12.62 4.24
C MET A 107 -9.17 -13.36 5.08
N ARG A 108 -8.84 -14.61 4.72
CA ARG A 108 -7.80 -15.38 5.41
C ARG A 108 -6.41 -14.75 5.25
N ALA A 109 -6.13 -14.16 4.09
CA ALA A 109 -4.84 -13.51 3.85
C ALA A 109 -4.64 -12.25 4.69
N VAL A 110 -5.62 -11.35 4.74
CA VAL A 110 -5.53 -10.11 5.56
C VAL A 110 -5.56 -10.39 7.06
N THR A 111 -5.99 -11.59 7.48
CA THR A 111 -5.99 -12.03 8.88
C THR A 111 -4.96 -13.13 9.17
N LYS A 112 -4.01 -13.40 8.27
CA LYS A 112 -3.05 -14.49 8.42
C LYS A 112 -2.19 -14.26 9.68
N PRO A 113 -2.02 -15.27 10.56
CA PRO A 113 -1.24 -15.11 11.80
C PRO A 113 0.18 -14.56 11.58
N ASP A 114 0.92 -15.10 10.60
CA ASP A 114 2.30 -14.65 10.34
C ASP A 114 2.37 -13.17 9.90
N LEU A 115 1.38 -12.73 9.11
CA LEU A 115 1.25 -11.33 8.71
C LEU A 115 0.92 -10.46 9.93
N VAL A 116 -0.12 -10.81 10.68
CA VAL A 116 -0.57 -10.03 11.85
C VAL A 116 0.51 -9.95 12.93
N SER A 117 1.26 -11.02 13.17
CA SER A 117 2.40 -11.03 14.09
C SER A 117 3.50 -10.10 13.59
N SER A 118 3.84 -10.14 12.30
CA SER A 118 4.85 -9.23 11.73
C SER A 118 4.44 -7.76 11.85
N LEU A 119 3.16 -7.45 11.61
CA LEU A 119 2.64 -6.10 11.80
C LEU A 119 2.64 -5.70 13.28
N SER A 120 2.35 -6.64 14.19
CA SER A 120 2.37 -6.40 15.65
C SER A 120 3.77 -6.10 16.15
N ASP A 121 4.80 -6.71 15.58
CA ASP A 121 6.20 -6.37 15.89
C ASP A 121 6.56 -4.95 15.46
N LEU A 122 6.00 -4.48 14.33
CA LEU A 122 6.25 -3.13 13.81
C LEU A 122 5.41 -2.05 14.52
N MET A 123 4.18 -2.34 14.89
CA MET A 123 3.22 -1.34 15.40
C MET A 123 2.89 -1.43 16.88
N GLY A 124 3.23 -2.55 17.50
CA GLY A 124 2.66 -2.97 18.76
C GLY A 124 1.30 -3.67 18.62
N PRO A 125 0.69 -4.05 19.75
CA PRO A 125 -0.53 -4.86 19.76
C PRO A 125 -1.80 -4.06 19.44
N ASN A 126 -2.86 -4.79 19.08
CA ASN A 126 -4.20 -4.28 18.76
C ASN A 126 -4.27 -3.53 17.42
N ILE A 127 -4.00 -4.26 16.35
CA ILE A 127 -4.06 -3.75 14.98
C ILE A 127 -5.48 -3.89 14.45
N GLU A 128 -5.96 -2.85 13.77
CA GLU A 128 -7.24 -2.84 13.06
C GLU A 128 -7.00 -2.89 11.55
N LEU A 129 -7.79 -3.72 10.86
CA LEU A 129 -7.89 -3.71 9.40
C LEU A 129 -8.76 -2.51 8.99
N HIS A 130 -8.14 -1.46 8.45
CA HIS A 130 -8.88 -0.27 7.99
C HIS A 130 -9.63 -0.54 6.68
N HIS A 131 -8.92 -1.03 5.65
CA HIS A 131 -9.50 -1.38 4.34
C HIS A 131 -8.51 -2.22 3.53
N SER A 132 -8.92 -2.70 2.35
CA SER A 132 -8.00 -3.17 1.32
C SER A 132 -8.36 -2.55 -0.01
N THR A 133 -7.41 -2.45 -0.93
CA THR A 133 -7.66 -1.94 -2.27
C THR A 133 -6.97 -2.85 -3.28
N LEU A 134 -7.50 -2.92 -4.49
CA LEU A 134 -6.81 -3.48 -5.64
C LEU A 134 -6.59 -2.35 -6.63
N HIS A 135 -5.38 -2.28 -7.18
CA HIS A 135 -5.04 -1.43 -8.30
C HIS A 135 -4.39 -2.28 -9.39
N ALA A 136 -5.21 -2.95 -10.20
CA ALA A 136 -4.72 -3.72 -11.32
C ALA A 136 -4.38 -2.79 -12.49
N LYS A 137 -3.15 -2.94 -12.99
CA LYS A 137 -2.59 -2.15 -14.09
C LYS A 137 -2.44 -3.04 -15.32
N PRO A 138 -3.25 -2.84 -16.37
CA PRO A 138 -3.10 -3.61 -17.59
C PRO A 138 -1.73 -3.37 -18.26
N PRO A 139 -1.19 -4.34 -19.00
CA PRO A 139 0.02 -4.15 -19.78
C PRO A 139 -0.09 -2.93 -20.70
N GLU A 140 1.02 -2.17 -20.82
CA GLU A 140 1.21 -1.00 -21.70
C GLU A 140 0.30 0.21 -21.45
N THR A 141 -0.82 0.03 -20.75
CA THR A 141 -1.87 1.04 -20.53
C THR A 141 -2.16 1.28 -19.05
N GLY A 142 -1.34 0.68 -18.17
CA GLY A 142 -1.45 0.80 -16.72
C GLY A 142 -1.32 2.25 -16.25
N HIS A 143 -2.21 2.63 -15.33
CA HIS A 143 -2.22 3.96 -14.73
C HIS A 143 -1.02 4.20 -13.81
N PRO A 144 -0.19 5.24 -14.02
CA PRO A 144 0.87 5.59 -13.09
C PRO A 144 0.30 6.29 -11.85
N PHE A 145 0.95 6.08 -10.71
CA PHE A 145 0.66 6.84 -9.49
C PHE A 145 1.78 7.86 -9.26
N PRO A 146 1.46 9.15 -9.03
CA PRO A 146 2.47 10.14 -8.68
C PRO A 146 3.07 9.86 -7.31
N MET A 147 4.21 10.49 -7.00
CA MET A 147 4.73 10.49 -5.64
C MET A 147 3.66 11.08 -4.70
N HIS A 148 3.37 10.37 -3.61
CA HIS A 148 2.40 10.77 -2.60
C HIS A 148 2.72 10.09 -1.28
N GLN A 149 2.14 10.60 -0.20
CA GLN A 149 1.96 9.88 1.05
C GLN A 149 0.49 9.50 1.18
N ASP A 150 0.26 8.24 1.47
CA ASP A 150 -1.07 7.67 1.71
C ASP A 150 -1.90 8.40 2.78
N SER A 151 -1.24 9.03 3.76
CA SER A 151 -1.87 9.89 4.77
C SER A 151 -2.75 11.02 4.19
N ALA A 152 -2.50 11.44 2.95
CA ALA A 152 -3.32 12.44 2.27
C ALA A 152 -4.72 11.93 1.87
N PHE A 153 -4.90 10.61 1.81
CA PHE A 153 -6.17 9.96 1.48
C PHE A 153 -6.91 9.49 2.73
N TYR A 154 -6.19 9.02 3.73
CA TYR A 154 -6.76 8.48 4.97
C TYR A 154 -5.94 8.96 6.17
N LEU A 155 -6.15 10.23 6.52
CA LEU A 155 -5.46 10.85 7.65
C LEU A 155 -5.90 10.23 8.98
N HIS A 156 -4.94 9.67 9.71
CA HIS A 156 -5.13 9.14 11.06
C HIS A 156 -4.66 10.17 12.10
N GLN A 157 -5.40 10.32 13.20
CA GLN A 157 -5.15 11.37 14.20
C GLN A 157 -3.77 11.29 14.87
N ASP A 158 -3.24 10.09 15.03
CA ASP A 158 -1.95 9.80 15.64
C ASP A 158 -0.88 9.40 14.61
N GLY A 159 -1.22 9.49 13.32
CA GLY A 159 -0.35 9.07 12.24
C GLY A 159 0.04 7.60 12.34
N ARG A 160 -0.93 6.71 12.67
CA ARG A 160 -0.77 5.24 12.79
C ARG A 160 -1.56 4.35 11.76
N TYR A 161 -1.45 4.54 10.42
CA TYR A 161 -1.55 3.64 9.21
C TYR A 161 -0.22 3.22 8.37
N LEU A 162 0.00 1.97 7.94
CA LEU A 162 1.14 1.41 7.15
C LEU A 162 0.48 0.79 5.95
N ASP A 163 1.24 0.40 4.95
CA ASP A 163 0.68 -0.28 3.80
C ASP A 163 1.38 -1.62 3.57
N VAL A 164 0.57 -2.67 3.37
CA VAL A 164 1.06 -4.05 3.18
C VAL A 164 0.87 -4.45 1.74
N LEU A 165 1.89 -4.23 0.92
CA LEU A 165 1.80 -4.59 -0.47
C LEU A 165 2.00 -6.10 -0.66
N VAL A 166 1.02 -6.75 -1.28
CA VAL A 166 1.08 -8.16 -1.65
C VAL A 166 1.31 -8.24 -3.14
N HIS A 167 2.47 -8.74 -3.54
CA HIS A 167 2.78 -9.02 -4.94
C HIS A 167 2.22 -10.38 -5.34
N LEU A 168 1.15 -10.41 -6.14
CA LEU A 168 0.64 -11.65 -6.73
C LEU A 168 1.44 -12.10 -7.96
N ASP A 169 2.03 -11.15 -8.66
CA ASP A 169 2.92 -11.35 -9.80
C ASP A 169 4.37 -11.00 -9.44
N ASP A 170 5.31 -11.60 -10.18
CA ASP A 170 6.70 -11.16 -10.14
C ASP A 170 6.77 -9.69 -10.58
N THR A 171 7.47 -8.86 -9.81
CA THR A 171 7.58 -7.42 -10.07
C THR A 171 9.00 -7.02 -10.42
N SER A 172 9.09 -6.10 -11.37
CA SER A 172 10.35 -5.59 -11.92
C SER A 172 10.20 -4.12 -12.32
N HIS A 173 11.32 -3.47 -12.61
CA HIS A 173 11.32 -2.15 -13.23
C HIS A 173 10.47 -2.08 -14.51
N GLU A 174 10.42 -3.17 -15.29
CA GLU A 174 9.72 -3.18 -16.59
C GLU A 174 8.21 -3.27 -16.45
N ASN A 175 7.69 -3.90 -15.39
CA ASN A 175 6.24 -4.02 -15.15
C ASN A 175 5.70 -3.07 -14.06
N GLY A 176 6.49 -2.05 -13.74
CA GLY A 176 6.04 -0.92 -12.93
C GLY A 176 6.11 -1.18 -11.43
N GLU A 177 7.24 -1.71 -10.95
CA GLU A 177 7.48 -1.89 -9.52
C GLU A 177 7.21 -0.62 -8.69
N ILE A 178 6.77 -0.81 -7.44
CA ILE A 178 6.60 0.30 -6.51
C ILE A 178 7.98 0.86 -6.16
N ARG A 179 8.04 2.17 -6.00
CA ARG A 179 9.23 2.87 -5.55
C ARG A 179 8.92 3.58 -4.25
N PHE A 180 9.86 3.50 -3.31
CA PHE A 180 9.81 4.18 -2.02
C PHE A 180 10.98 5.15 -1.93
N LEU A 181 10.75 6.34 -1.37
CA LEU A 181 11.82 7.25 -0.98
C LEU A 181 12.26 6.90 0.45
N SER A 182 13.44 6.28 0.58
CA SER A 182 13.97 5.82 1.87
C SER A 182 14.08 6.96 2.89
N GLY A 183 13.54 6.73 4.09
CA GLY A 183 13.56 7.68 5.21
C GLY A 183 12.57 8.84 5.09
N SER A 184 11.78 8.92 4.01
CA SER A 184 10.84 10.02 3.77
C SER A 184 9.72 10.11 4.81
N HIS A 185 9.36 9.00 5.46
CA HIS A 185 8.39 8.97 6.57
C HIS A 185 8.83 9.83 7.76
N LYS A 186 10.15 10.02 7.94
CA LYS A 186 10.71 10.88 9.00
C LYS A 186 10.45 12.37 8.79
N LEU A 187 10.02 12.77 7.60
CA LEU A 187 9.59 14.15 7.31
C LEU A 187 8.19 14.46 7.87
N GLY A 188 7.49 13.45 8.38
CA GLY A 188 6.10 13.58 8.81
C GLY A 188 5.15 13.80 7.63
N HIS A 189 3.96 14.33 7.91
CA HIS A 189 2.97 14.63 6.89
C HIS A 189 3.41 15.84 6.05
N LEU A 190 3.51 15.65 4.74
CA LEU A 190 3.80 16.68 3.75
C LEU A 190 2.50 17.22 3.16
N GLU A 191 2.48 18.52 2.85
CA GLU A 191 1.32 19.13 2.21
C GLU A 191 1.18 18.63 0.77
N HIS A 192 0.02 18.07 0.45
CA HIS A 192 -0.29 17.53 -0.88
C HIS A 192 -1.01 18.56 -1.75
N ILE A 193 -0.69 18.55 -3.04
CA ILE A 193 -1.44 19.28 -4.06
C ILE A 193 -2.77 18.56 -4.28
N THR A 194 -3.86 19.22 -3.91
CA THR A 194 -5.24 18.73 -4.05
C THR A 194 -6.09 19.60 -4.97
N GLN A 195 -5.56 20.77 -5.36
CA GLN A 195 -6.23 21.76 -6.18
C GLN A 195 -5.22 22.40 -7.15
N THR A 196 -5.66 22.63 -8.38
CA THR A 196 -4.90 23.29 -9.44
C THR A 196 -5.73 24.39 -10.10
N GLU A 197 -5.13 25.11 -11.05
CA GLU A 197 -5.84 26.09 -11.90
C GLU A 197 -6.99 25.45 -12.69
N ASP A 198 -6.85 24.18 -13.07
CA ASP A 198 -7.85 23.41 -13.83
C ASP A 198 -8.94 22.79 -12.94
N GLY A 199 -8.84 22.91 -11.62
CA GLY A 199 -9.79 22.32 -10.67
C GLY A 199 -9.15 21.37 -9.64
N PRO A 200 -9.97 20.67 -8.85
CA PRO A 200 -9.49 19.69 -7.88
C PRO A 200 -8.80 18.52 -8.58
N CYS A 201 -7.79 17.97 -7.93
CA CYS A 201 -7.04 16.81 -8.40
C CYS A 201 -6.86 15.79 -7.28
N THR A 202 -6.44 14.60 -7.65
CA THR A 202 -6.05 13.59 -6.67
C THR A 202 -4.80 14.05 -5.89
N PRO A 203 -4.75 13.88 -4.56
CA PRO A 203 -3.60 14.26 -3.75
C PRO A 203 -2.29 13.71 -4.31
N HIS A 204 -1.28 14.58 -4.46
CA HIS A 204 0.07 14.20 -4.88
C HIS A 204 1.11 15.21 -4.36
N LEU A 205 2.37 14.78 -4.31
CA LEU A 205 3.51 15.65 -4.07
C LEU A 205 4.04 16.24 -5.38
N PRO A 206 4.78 17.36 -5.34
CA PRO A 206 5.34 17.97 -6.54
C PRO A 206 6.24 17.01 -7.32
N THR A 207 6.13 17.00 -8.65
CA THR A 207 6.90 16.09 -9.53
C THR A 207 8.38 16.47 -9.68
N THR A 208 8.83 17.51 -8.98
CA THR A 208 10.18 18.09 -9.12
C THR A 208 11.05 17.95 -7.87
N ASP A 209 10.46 17.53 -6.75
CA ASP A 209 11.06 17.71 -5.43
C ASP A 209 11.62 16.42 -4.82
N TYR A 210 11.24 15.25 -5.37
CA TYR A 210 11.54 13.92 -4.83
C TYR A 210 11.88 12.91 -5.91
#